data_AF-A0A3S3UT75-F1
#
_entry.id   AF-A0A3S3UT75-F1
#
_cell.length_a   1.000
_cell.length_b   1.000
_cell.length_c   1.000
_cell.angle_alpha   90.00
_cell.angle_beta   90.00
_cell.angle_gamma   90.00
#
_symmetry.space_group_name_H-M   'P 1'
#
loop_
_entity.id
_entity.type
_entity.pdbx_description
1 polymer ?
#
loop_
_entity_poly.entity_id
_entity_poly.type
_entity_poly.pdbx_seq_one_letter_code
_entity_poly.pdbx_strand_id
1 'polypeptide(L)'
;MAEAKFVLKEPKATDKTLVYLFYNFNYNRLKYSTGEKISPKFWNPANQRAKESKQNPEHTEFNSRLRKIENAVNNSYRKLLNDGIEITTEKLKEQLEIELEIREAKKKISLFNFIEKYIEDSKSFKAIGSVKIYRTTFNHLKNYSKVKQKRVDFDTIDLEFYNDYVIYLMKDINLSANTIGKNIKTLKTFLNEATERGLNTNLEFKKKKFKGFREDSDKIYLSQEDIQKLVDLDLSAKPYLDRTRDLFLIGCHTGLRFSDYSQIKKENILEENKLKISTQKTKETVVIPIGRVVKSILEKYDYILPKPISNQNTNQYLKEIGKLANLNSDIETGITKGGVRQKQVSEKYELISTHTARRSFATNLYLADVPAITIMKITGHKSEKVFLQYIRVTQEQNANKLLNHPFFK
;
A
#
# COMPACT_ATOMS: atom_id res chain seq x y z
N MET A 1 -38.11 37.78 -21.31
CA MET A 1 -37.55 36.74 -22.20
C MET A 1 -36.12 36.49 -21.80
N ALA A 2 -35.62 35.28 -21.99
CA ALA A 2 -34.22 34.98 -21.74
C ALA A 2 -33.35 35.66 -22.80
N GLU A 3 -32.39 36.49 -22.38
CA GLU A 3 -31.62 37.33 -23.30
C GLU A 3 -30.14 37.37 -22.89
N ALA A 4 -29.27 37.06 -23.85
CA ALA A 4 -27.82 37.12 -23.71
C ALA A 4 -27.30 38.51 -24.11
N LYS A 5 -26.49 39.13 -23.26
CA LYS A 5 -25.88 40.43 -23.49
C LYS A 5 -24.38 40.40 -23.20
N PHE A 6 -23.54 40.77 -24.15
CA PHE A 6 -22.10 40.91 -23.96
C PHE A 6 -21.71 42.35 -23.66
N VAL A 7 -20.90 42.54 -22.62
CA VAL A 7 -20.48 43.87 -22.14
C VAL A 7 -19.01 43.86 -21.75
N LEU A 8 -18.28 44.92 -22.07
CA LEU A 8 -16.90 45.10 -21.63
C LEU A 8 -16.84 45.38 -20.12
N LYS A 9 -15.91 44.74 -19.41
CA LYS A 9 -15.63 45.02 -17.99
C LYS A 9 -15.26 46.49 -17.79
N GLU A 10 -14.37 47.03 -18.62
CA GLU A 10 -13.89 48.41 -18.57
C GLU A 10 -13.99 49.05 -19.97
N PRO A 11 -15.15 49.65 -20.33
CA PRO A 11 -15.38 50.19 -21.68
C PRO A 11 -14.47 51.35 -22.09
N LYS A 12 -13.82 52.02 -21.12
CA LYS A 12 -12.91 53.15 -21.33
C LYS A 12 -11.42 52.77 -21.22
N ALA A 13 -11.10 51.49 -21.11
CA ALA A 13 -9.72 51.03 -21.02
C ALA A 13 -8.93 51.34 -22.30
N THR A 14 -7.66 51.69 -22.15
CA THR A 14 -6.71 51.83 -23.27
C THR A 14 -6.27 50.46 -23.80
N ASP A 15 -6.12 49.48 -22.91
CA ASP A 15 -5.70 48.12 -23.21
C ASP A 15 -6.87 47.14 -23.38
N LYS A 16 -6.56 45.86 -23.68
CA LYS A 16 -7.58 44.80 -23.81
C LYS A 16 -8.32 44.59 -22.48
N THR A 17 -9.64 44.72 -22.50
CA THR A 17 -10.52 44.45 -21.35
C THR A 17 -11.30 43.16 -21.56
N LEU A 18 -11.62 42.48 -20.46
CA LEU A 18 -12.47 41.28 -20.44
C LEU A 18 -13.90 41.58 -20.93
N VAL A 19 -14.49 40.63 -21.65
CA VAL A 19 -15.92 40.64 -22.01
C VAL A 19 -16.70 39.75 -21.05
N TYR A 20 -17.77 40.29 -20.46
CA TYR A 20 -18.74 39.52 -19.68
C TYR A 20 -19.96 39.17 -20.53
N LEU A 21 -20.53 38.00 -20.29
CA LEU A 21 -21.89 37.64 -20.65
C LEU A 21 -22.80 37.95 -19.46
N PHE A 22 -23.87 38.70 -19.71
CA PHE A 22 -25.03 38.82 -18.83
C PHE A 22 -26.20 38.07 -19.45
N TYR A 23 -26.80 37.15 -18.71
CA TYR A 23 -27.96 36.41 -19.15
C TYR A 23 -29.11 36.63 -18.17
N ASN A 24 -30.18 37.31 -18.64
CA ASN A 24 -31.35 37.61 -17.81
C ASN A 24 -32.39 36.50 -17.95
N PHE A 25 -32.94 35.98 -16.86
CA PHE A 25 -33.99 34.95 -16.86
C PHE A 25 -34.76 35.00 -15.53
N ASN A 26 -36.07 34.82 -15.52
CA ASN A 26 -36.89 34.71 -14.29
C ASN A 26 -36.54 35.73 -13.18
N TYR A 27 -36.38 37.01 -13.54
CA TYR A 27 -35.93 38.10 -12.65
C TYR A 27 -34.52 37.97 -12.05
N ASN A 28 -33.78 36.93 -12.42
CA ASN A 28 -32.38 36.70 -12.10
C ASN A 28 -31.46 37.13 -13.25
N ARG A 29 -30.19 37.41 -12.93
CA ARG A 29 -29.14 37.73 -13.89
C ARG A 29 -27.90 36.90 -13.62
N LEU A 30 -27.54 36.02 -14.55
CA LEU A 30 -26.25 35.35 -14.55
C LEU A 30 -25.19 36.30 -15.11
N LYS A 31 -24.13 36.57 -14.34
CA LYS A 31 -22.90 37.21 -14.81
C LYS A 31 -21.83 36.14 -15.03
N TYR A 32 -21.37 35.98 -16.27
CA TYR A 32 -20.40 34.97 -16.67
C TYR A 32 -19.18 35.59 -17.35
N SER A 33 -17.97 35.22 -16.93
CA SER A 33 -16.73 35.65 -17.57
C SER A 33 -16.49 34.82 -18.82
N THR A 34 -16.38 35.45 -19.99
CA THR A 34 -16.15 34.71 -21.24
C THR A 34 -14.71 34.22 -21.40
N GLY A 35 -13.77 34.76 -20.61
CA GLY A 35 -12.32 34.58 -20.80
C GLY A 35 -11.73 35.45 -21.91
N GLU A 36 -12.57 35.95 -22.82
CA GLU A 36 -12.17 36.74 -23.99
C GLU A 36 -11.87 38.19 -23.63
N LYS A 37 -10.80 38.74 -24.22
CA LYS A 37 -10.40 40.14 -24.02
C LYS A 37 -10.26 40.87 -25.36
N ILE A 38 -10.78 42.10 -25.43
CA ILE A 38 -10.69 42.94 -26.62
C ILE A 38 -10.38 44.39 -26.23
N SER A 39 -9.62 45.10 -27.08
CA SER A 39 -9.42 46.55 -26.89
C SER A 39 -10.74 47.28 -27.19
N PRO A 40 -11.20 48.21 -26.32
CA PRO A 40 -12.49 48.88 -26.51
C PRO A 40 -12.67 49.58 -27.87
N LYS A 41 -11.59 50.05 -28.49
CA LYS A 41 -11.63 50.66 -29.84
C LYS A 41 -12.21 49.73 -30.92
N PHE A 42 -11.99 48.42 -30.78
CA PHE A 42 -12.45 47.38 -31.69
C PHE A 42 -13.78 46.75 -31.27
N TRP A 43 -14.40 47.17 -30.17
CA TRP A 43 -15.70 46.69 -29.74
C TRP A 43 -16.82 47.52 -30.37
N ASN A 44 -17.87 46.86 -30.86
CA ASN A 44 -19.12 47.48 -31.28
C ASN A 44 -20.16 47.30 -30.17
N PRO A 45 -20.54 48.36 -29.42
CA PRO A 45 -21.53 48.25 -28.35
C PRO A 45 -22.95 47.91 -28.81
N ALA A 46 -23.35 48.34 -30.01
CA ALA A 46 -24.69 48.07 -30.55
C ALA A 46 -24.84 46.59 -30.91
N ASN A 47 -23.84 46.04 -31.60
CA ASN A 47 -23.86 44.63 -32.02
C ASN A 47 -23.28 43.69 -30.96
N GLN A 48 -22.67 44.23 -29.91
CA GLN A 48 -22.01 43.48 -28.84
C GLN A 48 -21.00 42.47 -29.37
N ARG A 49 -20.18 42.91 -30.34
CA ARG A 49 -19.22 42.09 -31.09
C ARG A 49 -17.99 42.91 -31.47
N ALA A 50 -16.92 42.22 -31.86
CA ALA A 50 -15.75 42.86 -32.46
C ALA A 50 -16.12 43.49 -33.82
N LYS A 51 -15.63 44.71 -34.07
CA LYS A 51 -15.71 45.39 -35.36
C LYS A 51 -14.84 44.66 -36.39
N GLU A 52 -15.32 44.62 -37.62
CA GLU A 52 -14.53 44.15 -38.77
C GLU A 52 -13.48 45.22 -39.09
N SER A 53 -12.21 44.87 -38.94
CA SER A 53 -11.11 45.80 -39.16
C SER A 53 -9.85 45.05 -39.52
N LYS A 54 -9.10 45.55 -40.51
CA LYS A 54 -7.76 45.05 -40.84
C LYS A 54 -6.78 45.14 -39.66
N GLN A 55 -7.04 46.01 -38.69
CA GLN A 55 -6.24 46.15 -37.46
C GLN A 55 -6.61 45.13 -36.37
N ASN A 56 -7.66 44.33 -36.56
CA ASN A 56 -8.04 43.23 -35.68
C ASN A 56 -8.38 41.97 -36.50
N PRO A 57 -7.41 41.30 -37.14
CA PRO A 57 -7.65 40.17 -38.05
C PRO A 57 -8.40 39.00 -37.40
N GLU A 58 -8.29 38.85 -36.07
CA GLU A 58 -8.93 37.79 -35.28
C GLU A 58 -10.43 38.06 -35.00
N HIS A 59 -11.02 39.16 -35.52
CA HIS A 59 -12.41 39.54 -35.23
C HIS A 59 -13.42 38.43 -35.56
N THR A 60 -13.18 37.64 -36.61
CA THR A 60 -14.06 36.55 -37.04
C THR A 60 -14.06 35.41 -36.03
N GLU A 61 -12.89 34.95 -35.60
CA GLU A 61 -12.74 33.88 -34.63
C GLU A 61 -13.27 34.30 -33.26
N PHE A 62 -12.94 35.53 -32.83
CA PHE A 62 -13.45 36.12 -31.61
C PHE A 62 -14.99 36.17 -31.59
N ASN A 63 -15.61 36.66 -32.67
CA ASN A 63 -17.07 36.72 -32.77
C ASN A 63 -17.71 35.33 -32.83
N SER A 64 -17.05 34.36 -33.48
CA SER A 64 -17.46 32.96 -33.49
C SER A 64 -17.48 32.37 -32.07
N ARG A 65 -16.43 32.66 -31.28
CA ARG A 65 -16.33 32.23 -29.88
C ARG A 65 -17.44 32.81 -29.01
N LEU A 66 -17.75 34.11 -29.14
CA LEU A 66 -18.88 34.72 -28.44
C LEU A 66 -20.22 34.11 -28.84
N ARG A 67 -20.43 33.81 -30.14
CA ARG A 67 -21.62 33.08 -30.61
C ARG A 67 -21.73 31.68 -30.00
N LYS A 68 -20.61 30.94 -29.88
CA LYS A 68 -20.59 29.63 -29.21
C LYS A 68 -21.03 29.74 -27.75
N ILE A 69 -20.56 30.76 -27.03
CA ILE A 69 -20.95 31.04 -25.63
C ILE A 69 -22.42 31.39 -25.51
N GLU A 70 -22.94 32.22 -26.41
CA GLU A 70 -24.36 32.59 -26.47
C GLU A 70 -25.25 31.37 -26.75
N ASN A 71 -24.90 30.54 -27.73
CA ASN A 71 -25.64 29.31 -28.03
C ASN A 71 -25.62 28.35 -26.84
N ALA A 72 -24.48 28.22 -26.16
CA ALA A 72 -24.34 27.32 -25.02
C ALA A 72 -25.23 27.75 -23.82
N VAL A 73 -25.33 29.05 -23.51
CA VAL A 73 -26.20 29.51 -22.41
C VAL A 73 -27.67 29.35 -22.76
N ASN A 74 -28.05 29.59 -24.02
CA ASN A 74 -29.40 29.37 -24.51
C ASN A 74 -29.80 27.89 -24.45
N ASN A 75 -28.92 26.98 -24.90
CA ASN A 75 -29.13 25.53 -24.81
C ASN A 75 -29.24 25.07 -23.35
N SER A 76 -28.35 25.56 -22.49
CA SER A 76 -28.36 25.24 -21.05
C SER A 76 -29.67 25.64 -20.39
N TYR A 77 -30.17 26.84 -20.69
CA TYR A 77 -31.45 27.33 -20.20
C TYR A 77 -32.63 26.48 -20.70
N ARG A 78 -32.69 26.18 -22.01
CA ARG A 78 -33.73 25.33 -22.61
C ARG A 78 -33.74 23.92 -22.04
N LYS A 79 -32.55 23.35 -21.81
CA LYS A 79 -32.42 22.02 -21.22
C LYS A 79 -33.00 21.97 -19.81
N LEU A 80 -32.62 22.91 -18.95
CA LEU A 80 -33.16 22.98 -17.59
C LEU A 80 -34.69 23.18 -17.57
N LEU A 81 -35.23 23.97 -18.51
CA LEU A 81 -36.68 24.10 -18.70
C LEU A 81 -37.35 22.78 -19.08
N ASN A 82 -36.80 22.08 -20.08
CA ASN A 82 -37.35 20.81 -20.58
C ASN A 82 -37.28 19.70 -19.53
N ASP A 83 -36.23 19.70 -18.71
CA ASP A 83 -36.01 18.73 -17.64
C ASP A 83 -36.85 19.04 -16.38
N GLY A 84 -37.63 20.14 -16.37
CA GLY A 84 -38.46 20.54 -15.23
C GLY A 84 -37.66 20.98 -14.00
N ILE A 85 -36.39 21.35 -14.18
CA ILE A 85 -35.49 21.72 -13.08
C ILE A 85 -35.65 23.21 -12.79
N GLU A 86 -35.84 23.56 -11.52
CA GLU A 86 -35.81 24.96 -11.07
C GLU A 86 -34.48 25.64 -11.46
N ILE A 87 -34.58 26.75 -12.21
CA ILE A 87 -33.45 27.45 -12.80
C ILE A 87 -32.95 28.52 -11.84
N THR A 88 -31.81 28.26 -11.18
CA THR A 88 -31.06 29.25 -10.40
C THR A 88 -29.82 29.72 -11.16
N THR A 89 -29.17 30.81 -10.73
CA THR A 89 -27.92 31.30 -11.31
C THR A 89 -26.79 30.27 -11.24
N GLU A 90 -26.76 29.48 -10.18
CA GLU A 90 -25.77 28.43 -9.93
C GLU A 90 -26.01 27.28 -10.91
N LYS A 91 -27.22 26.72 -10.95
CA LYS A 91 -27.57 25.61 -11.85
C LYS A 91 -27.38 25.98 -13.33
N LEU A 92 -27.76 27.19 -13.72
CA LEU A 92 -27.57 27.66 -15.09
C LEU A 92 -26.08 27.81 -15.42
N LYS A 93 -25.27 28.36 -14.50
CA LYS A 93 -23.82 28.44 -14.66
C LYS A 93 -23.20 27.04 -14.77
N GLU A 94 -23.63 26.11 -13.93
CA GLU A 94 -23.16 24.73 -13.94
C GLU A 94 -23.45 24.00 -15.25
N GLN A 95 -24.66 24.19 -15.81
CA GLN A 95 -25.04 23.59 -17.08
C GLN A 95 -24.33 24.27 -18.26
N LEU A 96 -24.15 25.61 -18.21
CA LEU A 96 -23.35 26.36 -19.18
C LEU A 96 -21.91 25.86 -19.24
N GLU A 97 -21.30 25.60 -18.09
CA GLU A 97 -19.94 25.04 -18.02
C GLU A 97 -19.86 23.60 -18.57
N ILE A 98 -20.94 22.81 -18.50
CA ILE A 98 -21.03 21.50 -19.17
C ILE A 98 -21.09 21.69 -20.69
N GLU A 99 -21.99 22.55 -21.17
CA GLU A 99 -22.25 22.78 -22.59
C GLU A 99 -21.03 23.40 -23.30
N LEU A 100 -20.24 24.19 -22.58
CA LEU A 100 -18.97 24.74 -23.08
C LEU A 100 -17.78 23.79 -22.99
N GLU A 101 -18.00 22.53 -22.58
CA GLU A 101 -16.96 21.52 -22.33
C GLU A 101 -15.95 21.95 -21.24
N ILE A 102 -16.27 22.99 -20.46
CA ILE A 102 -15.43 23.51 -19.37
C ILE A 102 -15.46 22.55 -18.17
N ARG A 103 -16.54 21.78 -17.98
CA ARG A 103 -16.64 20.76 -16.92
C ARG A 103 -15.86 19.47 -17.17
N GLU A 104 -15.50 19.10 -18.40
CA GLU A 104 -14.52 18.01 -18.59
C GLU A 104 -13.13 18.39 -18.03
N ALA A 105 -12.88 19.69 -17.85
CA ALA A 105 -11.75 20.22 -17.12
C ALA A 105 -12.00 20.42 -15.61
N LYS A 106 -12.99 19.73 -14.99
CA LYS A 106 -12.87 19.37 -13.56
C LYS A 106 -11.62 18.51 -13.44
N LYS A 107 -10.47 19.15 -13.16
CA LYS A 107 -9.12 18.58 -12.92
C LYS A 107 -9.16 17.05 -12.88
N LYS A 108 -8.85 16.38 -14.00
CA LYS A 108 -8.53 14.95 -13.97
C LYS A 108 -7.53 14.77 -12.84
N ILE A 109 -7.94 14.08 -11.77
CA ILE A 109 -7.07 13.86 -10.63
C ILE A 109 -5.91 13.03 -11.14
N SER A 110 -4.68 13.52 -11.00
CA SER A 110 -3.52 12.75 -11.39
C SER A 110 -3.40 11.52 -10.49
N LEU A 111 -2.77 10.46 -11.00
CA LEU A 111 -2.45 9.27 -10.22
C LEU A 111 -1.78 9.62 -8.88
N PHE A 112 -0.85 10.58 -8.88
CA PHE A 112 -0.15 10.96 -7.65
C PHE A 112 -1.05 11.62 -6.60
N ASN A 113 -1.92 12.54 -7.02
CA ASN A 113 -2.87 13.19 -6.12
C ASN A 113 -3.88 12.18 -5.59
N PHE A 114 -4.30 11.24 -6.43
CA PHE A 114 -5.17 10.14 -6.02
C PHE A 114 -4.49 9.25 -4.97
N ILE A 115 -3.25 8.81 -5.20
CA ILE A 115 -2.51 7.96 -4.24
C ILE A 115 -2.30 8.68 -2.92
N GLU A 116 -1.96 9.97 -2.94
CA GLU A 116 -1.74 10.76 -1.73
C GLU A 116 -3.02 10.86 -0.88
N LYS A 117 -4.15 11.17 -1.51
CA LYS A 117 -5.47 11.15 -0.85
C LYS A 117 -5.83 9.76 -0.34
N TYR A 118 -5.62 8.71 -1.14
CA TYR A 118 -5.89 7.33 -0.74
C TYR A 118 -5.08 6.91 0.49
N ILE A 119 -3.81 7.34 0.59
CA ILE A 119 -2.95 7.09 1.75
C ILE A 119 -3.47 7.82 2.98
N GLU A 120 -3.92 9.08 2.83
CA GLU A 120 -4.49 9.86 3.92
C GLU A 120 -5.77 9.22 4.46
N ASP A 121 -6.73 8.95 3.57
CA ASP A 121 -7.99 8.29 3.89
C ASP A 121 -7.73 6.94 4.60
N SER A 122 -6.74 6.17 4.12
CA SER A 122 -6.38 4.86 4.67
C SER A 122 -5.91 4.90 6.12
N LYS A 123 -5.45 6.04 6.66
CA LYS A 123 -5.02 6.12 8.06
C LYS A 123 -6.16 5.84 9.04
N SER A 124 -7.40 6.13 8.64
CA SER A 124 -8.58 5.97 9.50
C SER A 124 -9.05 4.52 9.62
N PHE A 125 -8.73 3.65 8.66
CA PHE A 125 -9.29 2.29 8.60
C PHE A 125 -8.30 1.17 8.24
N LYS A 126 -7.04 1.50 7.92
CA LYS A 126 -5.98 0.49 7.70
C LYS A 126 -4.97 0.50 8.84
N ALA A 127 -4.41 -0.68 9.10
CA ALA A 127 -3.31 -0.80 10.04
C ALA A 127 -2.11 0.09 9.63
N ILE A 128 -1.43 0.67 10.61
CA ILE A 128 -0.26 1.56 10.43
C ILE A 128 0.80 0.93 9.50
N GLY A 129 1.04 -0.37 9.64
CA GLY A 129 1.98 -1.10 8.79
C GLY A 129 1.60 -1.09 7.30
N SER A 130 0.31 -1.14 6.97
CA SER A 130 -0.20 -1.05 5.59
C SER A 130 0.01 0.35 5.02
N VAL A 131 -0.30 1.39 5.80
CA VAL A 131 -0.10 2.79 5.39
C VAL A 131 1.39 3.06 5.11
N LYS A 132 2.30 2.53 5.93
CA LYS A 132 3.75 2.64 5.70
C LYS A 132 4.18 1.98 4.37
N ILE A 133 3.59 0.83 4.02
CA ILE A 133 3.85 0.17 2.73
C ILE A 133 3.36 1.03 1.57
N TYR A 134 2.16 1.61 1.70
CA TYR A 134 1.60 2.49 0.67
C TYR A 134 2.49 3.70 0.44
N ARG A 135 2.90 4.38 1.51
CA ARG A 135 3.80 5.53 1.44
C ARG A 135 5.17 5.18 0.85
N THR A 136 5.72 4.02 1.21
CA THR A 136 6.99 3.54 0.63
C THR A 136 6.87 3.34 -0.88
N THR A 137 5.80 2.69 -1.33
CA THR A 137 5.53 2.45 -2.76
C THR A 137 5.34 3.76 -3.51
N PHE A 138 4.59 4.70 -2.93
CA PHE A 138 4.37 6.02 -3.51
C PHE A 138 5.66 6.82 -3.66
N ASN A 139 6.54 6.77 -2.65
CA ASN A 139 7.84 7.44 -2.70
C ASN A 139 8.73 6.86 -3.81
N HIS A 140 8.77 5.53 -3.96
CA HIS A 140 9.49 4.90 -5.06
C HIS A 140 8.96 5.34 -6.43
N LEU A 141 7.64 5.42 -6.58
CA LEU A 141 6.98 5.86 -7.81
C LEU A 141 7.26 7.34 -8.14
N LYS A 142 7.16 8.23 -7.14
CA LYS A 142 7.52 9.65 -7.27
C LYS A 142 8.99 9.83 -7.67
N ASN A 143 9.89 9.08 -7.02
CA ASN A 143 11.32 9.15 -7.32
C ASN A 143 11.64 8.59 -8.71
N TYR A 144 11.00 7.51 -9.13
CA TYR A 144 11.12 6.98 -10.49
C TYR A 144 10.76 8.05 -11.54
N SER A 145 9.61 8.72 -11.37
CA SER A 145 9.17 9.78 -12.29
C SER A 145 10.20 10.92 -12.39
N LYS A 146 10.81 11.31 -11.26
CA LYS A 146 11.86 12.34 -11.21
C LYS A 146 13.16 11.89 -11.87
N VAL A 147 13.68 10.72 -11.50
CA VAL A 147 14.99 10.22 -11.97
C VAL A 147 14.96 9.87 -13.45
N LYS A 148 13.88 9.23 -13.92
CA LYS A 148 13.74 8.88 -15.34
C LYS A 148 13.17 10.02 -16.18
N GLN A 149 12.78 11.14 -15.57
CA GLN A 149 12.11 12.27 -16.23
C GLN A 149 10.90 11.84 -17.09
N LYS A 150 10.19 10.78 -16.66
CA LYS A 150 9.00 10.27 -17.32
C LYS A 150 7.74 10.72 -16.58
N ARG A 151 6.72 11.14 -17.33
CA ARG A 151 5.37 11.40 -16.78
C ARG A 151 4.76 10.09 -16.32
N VAL A 152 4.34 10.04 -15.07
CA VAL A 152 3.67 8.88 -14.48
C VAL A 152 2.25 9.28 -14.09
N ASP A 153 1.28 8.79 -14.85
CA ASP A 153 -0.13 9.04 -14.65
C ASP A 153 -0.97 7.86 -15.18
N PHE A 154 -2.27 7.84 -14.94
CA PHE A 154 -3.13 6.70 -15.28
C PHE A 154 -2.98 6.22 -16.74
N ASP A 155 -2.93 7.15 -17.69
CA ASP A 155 -2.79 6.87 -19.12
C ASP A 155 -1.41 6.35 -19.52
N THR A 156 -0.37 6.59 -18.72
CA THR A 156 1.02 6.18 -19.02
C THR A 156 1.45 4.89 -18.32
N ILE A 157 0.57 4.25 -17.53
CA ILE A 157 0.85 2.95 -16.90
C ILE A 157 0.59 1.82 -17.89
N ASP A 158 1.57 1.50 -18.73
CA ASP A 158 1.53 0.37 -19.66
C ASP A 158 2.59 -0.70 -19.33
N LEU A 159 2.83 -1.63 -20.26
CA LEU A 159 3.87 -2.66 -20.10
C LEU A 159 5.30 -2.11 -20.24
N GLU A 160 5.50 -1.00 -20.97
CA GLU A 160 6.81 -0.37 -21.08
C GLU A 160 7.17 0.31 -19.75
N PHE A 161 6.25 1.11 -19.20
CA PHE A 161 6.36 1.66 -17.85
C PHE A 161 6.64 0.55 -16.82
N TYR A 162 5.91 -0.56 -16.88
CA TYR A 162 6.10 -1.68 -15.97
C TYR A 162 7.53 -2.21 -16.00
N ASN A 163 8.06 -2.50 -17.19
CA ASN A 163 9.40 -3.05 -17.35
C ASN A 163 10.46 -2.06 -16.85
N ASP A 164 10.36 -0.80 -17.24
CA ASP A 164 11.28 0.25 -16.81
C ASP A 164 11.24 0.49 -15.30
N TYR A 165 10.05 0.50 -14.71
CA TYR A 165 9.87 0.67 -13.28
C TYR A 165 10.45 -0.51 -12.50
N VAL A 166 10.25 -1.75 -12.98
CA VAL A 166 10.87 -2.93 -12.39
C VAL A 166 12.39 -2.86 -12.47
N ILE A 167 12.95 -2.47 -13.62
CA ILE A 167 14.40 -2.30 -13.80
C ILE A 167 14.94 -1.24 -12.84
N TYR A 168 14.27 -0.10 -12.71
CA TYR A 168 14.62 0.94 -11.75
C TYR A 168 14.64 0.43 -10.31
N LEU A 169 13.57 -0.26 -9.88
CA LEU A 169 13.51 -0.82 -8.53
C LEU A 169 14.61 -1.86 -8.29
N MET A 170 14.98 -2.62 -9.32
CA MET A 170 15.97 -3.69 -9.26
C MET A 170 17.42 -3.18 -9.28
N LYS A 171 17.75 -2.25 -10.18
CA LYS A 171 19.13 -1.81 -10.43
C LYS A 171 19.47 -0.52 -9.70
N ASP A 172 18.57 0.47 -9.74
CA ASP A 172 18.86 1.80 -9.23
C ASP A 172 18.58 1.87 -7.72
N ILE A 173 17.53 1.19 -7.25
CA ILE A 173 17.19 1.09 -5.81
C ILE A 173 17.73 -0.19 -5.16
N ASN A 174 18.19 -1.16 -5.96
CA ASN A 174 18.76 -2.43 -5.50
C ASN A 174 17.83 -3.22 -4.56
N LEU A 175 16.53 -3.26 -4.88
CA LEU A 175 15.54 -4.01 -4.11
C LEU A 175 15.59 -5.51 -4.44
N SER A 176 15.30 -6.34 -3.44
CA SER A 176 15.10 -7.78 -3.64
C SER A 176 13.83 -8.09 -4.43
N ALA A 177 13.80 -9.22 -5.13
CA ALA A 177 12.66 -9.63 -5.98
C ALA A 177 11.30 -9.58 -5.25
N ASN A 178 11.26 -10.06 -4.01
CA ASN A 178 10.06 -10.02 -3.16
C ASN A 178 9.60 -8.59 -2.83
N THR A 179 10.54 -7.67 -2.62
CA THR A 179 10.23 -6.26 -2.33
C THR A 179 9.72 -5.55 -3.57
N ILE A 180 10.29 -5.83 -4.75
CA ILE A 180 9.77 -5.36 -6.03
C ILE A 180 8.34 -5.87 -6.23
N GLY A 181 8.11 -7.17 -6.03
CA GLY A 181 6.77 -7.77 -6.16
C GLY A 181 5.74 -7.13 -5.23
N LYS A 182 6.14 -6.75 -4.01
CA LYS A 182 5.29 -6.01 -3.07
C LYS A 182 4.95 -4.61 -3.60
N ASN A 183 5.93 -3.87 -4.13
CA ASN A 183 5.70 -2.56 -4.75
C ASN A 183 4.70 -2.66 -5.92
N ILE A 184 4.89 -3.63 -6.81
CA ILE A 184 3.97 -3.86 -7.93
C ILE A 184 2.56 -4.20 -7.43
N LYS A 185 2.43 -5.09 -6.44
CA LYS A 185 1.12 -5.43 -5.88
C LYS A 185 0.42 -4.22 -5.27
N THR A 186 1.15 -3.37 -4.54
CA THR A 186 0.60 -2.15 -3.95
C THR A 186 0.22 -1.11 -5.02
N LEU A 187 1.02 -0.95 -6.08
CA LEU A 187 0.63 -0.11 -7.23
C LEU A 187 -0.69 -0.59 -7.86
N LYS A 188 -0.84 -1.91 -8.05
CA LYS A 188 -2.12 -2.47 -8.54
C LYS A 188 -3.28 -2.21 -7.58
N THR A 189 -3.05 -2.14 -6.27
CA THR A 189 -4.11 -1.74 -5.31
C THR A 189 -4.60 -0.32 -5.60
N PHE A 190 -3.70 0.64 -5.80
CA PHE A 190 -4.10 2.02 -6.15
C PHE A 190 -4.84 2.08 -7.48
N LEU A 191 -4.32 1.39 -8.51
CA LEU A 191 -4.94 1.40 -9.84
C LEU A 191 -6.31 0.74 -9.87
N ASN A 192 -6.49 -0.38 -9.16
CA ASN A 192 -7.80 -1.01 -9.03
C ASN A 192 -8.80 -0.10 -8.32
N GLU A 193 -8.42 0.50 -7.19
CA GLU A 193 -9.30 1.44 -6.48
C GLU A 193 -9.68 2.64 -7.35
N ALA A 194 -8.72 3.23 -8.07
CA ALA A 194 -9.00 4.33 -8.99
C ALA A 194 -9.95 3.89 -10.12
N THR A 195 -9.84 2.65 -10.60
CA THR A 195 -10.72 2.07 -11.62
C THR A 195 -12.14 1.89 -11.07
N GLU A 196 -12.27 1.35 -9.85
CA GLU A 196 -13.57 1.17 -9.18
C GLU A 196 -14.27 2.50 -8.93
N ARG A 197 -13.51 3.57 -8.68
CA ARG A 197 -14.04 4.94 -8.54
C ARG A 197 -14.29 5.67 -9.87
N GLY A 198 -14.07 5.01 -11.02
CA GLY A 198 -14.23 5.60 -12.35
C GLY A 198 -13.18 6.66 -12.72
N LEU A 199 -12.08 6.75 -11.97
CA LEU A 199 -11.01 7.72 -12.19
C LEU A 199 -9.94 7.21 -13.17
N ASN A 200 -9.85 5.89 -13.34
CA ASN A 200 -8.90 5.24 -14.24
C ASN A 200 -9.65 4.35 -15.26
N THR A 201 -9.39 4.59 -16.55
CA THR A 201 -9.90 3.75 -17.65
C THR A 201 -8.83 2.82 -18.24
N ASN A 202 -7.56 3.03 -17.92
CA ASN A 202 -6.47 2.20 -18.41
C ASN A 202 -6.39 0.87 -17.65
N LEU A 203 -6.54 -0.25 -18.35
CA LEU A 203 -6.55 -1.60 -17.78
C LEU A 203 -5.27 -2.41 -18.05
N GLU A 204 -4.21 -1.81 -18.61
CA GLU A 204 -2.94 -2.49 -18.90
C GLU A 204 -2.37 -3.24 -17.69
N PHE A 205 -2.51 -2.64 -16.50
CA PHE A 205 -2.07 -3.24 -15.24
C PHE A 205 -2.78 -4.55 -14.89
N LYS A 206 -3.91 -4.88 -15.53
CA LYS A 206 -4.61 -6.17 -15.34
C LYS A 206 -4.03 -7.30 -16.20
N LYS A 207 -3.17 -7.01 -17.19
CA LYS A 207 -2.53 -8.04 -18.03
C LYS A 207 -1.68 -8.99 -17.18
N LYS A 208 -1.63 -10.27 -17.59
CA LYS A 208 -0.85 -11.33 -16.91
C LYS A 208 0.64 -10.99 -16.77
N LYS A 209 1.19 -10.23 -17.72
CA LYS A 209 2.60 -9.78 -17.72
C LYS A 209 2.87 -8.74 -16.62
N PHE A 210 1.89 -7.92 -16.25
CA PHE A 210 2.01 -6.94 -15.17
C PHE A 210 1.81 -7.64 -13.80
N LYS A 211 2.82 -8.39 -13.35
CA LYS A 211 2.73 -9.20 -12.13
C LYS A 211 3.82 -8.86 -11.13
N GLY A 212 3.50 -9.06 -9.85
CA GLY A 212 4.51 -9.01 -8.80
C GLY A 212 5.38 -10.27 -8.83
N PHE A 213 6.68 -10.10 -8.58
CA PHE A 213 7.61 -11.21 -8.42
C PHE A 213 7.48 -11.83 -7.03
N ARG A 214 7.78 -13.11 -6.94
CA ARG A 214 7.93 -13.81 -5.68
C ARG A 214 9.06 -14.80 -5.81
N GLU A 215 9.95 -14.77 -4.84
CA GLU A 215 11.08 -15.69 -4.71
C GLU A 215 10.98 -16.33 -3.32
N ASP A 216 11.20 -17.63 -3.23
CA ASP A 216 11.30 -18.25 -1.92
C ASP A 216 12.58 -17.79 -1.24
N SER A 217 12.44 -17.39 0.02
CA SER A 217 13.59 -16.98 0.83
C SER A 217 14.01 -18.17 1.68
N ASP A 218 15.31 -18.42 1.68
CA ASP A 218 15.95 -19.35 2.59
C ASP A 218 15.85 -18.76 4.00
N LYS A 219 15.18 -19.50 4.88
CA LYS A 219 14.93 -19.09 6.25
C LYS A 219 15.16 -20.27 7.17
N ILE A 220 15.94 -20.05 8.22
CA ILE A 220 16.27 -21.09 9.19
C ILE A 220 15.14 -21.36 10.18
N TYR A 221 15.22 -22.51 10.83
CA TYR A 221 14.56 -22.84 12.09
C TYR A 221 15.62 -23.31 13.10
N LEU A 222 15.26 -23.37 14.37
CA LEU A 222 16.07 -23.95 15.44
C LEU A 222 15.53 -25.33 15.79
N SER A 223 16.39 -26.34 15.75
CA SER A 223 16.09 -27.69 16.23
C SER A 223 15.86 -27.68 17.74
N GLN A 224 15.39 -28.82 18.30
CA GLN A 224 15.24 -28.95 19.75
C GLN A 224 16.58 -28.80 20.48
N GLU A 225 17.67 -29.31 19.90
CA GLU A 225 19.02 -29.17 20.46
C GLU A 225 19.48 -27.70 20.46
N ASP A 226 19.23 -26.95 19.39
CA ASP A 226 19.54 -25.51 19.37
C ASP A 226 18.74 -24.75 20.43
N ILE A 227 17.44 -25.08 20.59
CA ILE A 227 16.59 -24.46 21.61
C ILE A 227 17.10 -24.81 23.01
N GLN A 228 17.51 -26.05 23.24
CA GLN A 228 18.05 -26.48 24.53
C GLN A 228 19.35 -25.73 24.87
N LYS A 229 20.26 -25.54 23.90
CA LYS A 229 21.44 -24.68 24.08
C LYS A 229 21.09 -23.25 24.52
N LEU A 230 19.97 -22.70 24.03
CA LEU A 230 19.50 -21.39 24.50
C LEU A 230 19.01 -21.47 25.95
N VAL A 231 18.21 -22.48 26.29
CA VAL A 231 17.69 -22.69 27.66
C VAL A 231 18.83 -22.76 28.68
N ASP A 232 19.88 -23.50 28.36
CA ASP A 232 21.00 -23.77 29.26
C ASP A 232 22.05 -22.64 29.29
N LEU A 233 21.93 -21.64 28.42
CA LEU A 233 22.89 -20.54 28.34
C LEU A 233 22.81 -19.63 29.58
N ASP A 234 23.92 -19.50 30.31
CA ASP A 234 24.03 -18.53 31.39
C ASP A 234 24.11 -17.09 30.84
N LEU A 235 23.14 -16.26 31.23
CA LEU A 235 23.03 -14.84 30.88
C LEU A 235 22.94 -13.96 32.13
N SER A 236 23.34 -14.47 33.30
CA SER A 236 23.34 -13.76 34.59
C SER A 236 24.04 -12.39 34.51
N ALA A 237 25.17 -12.31 33.80
CA ALA A 237 25.92 -11.08 33.57
C ALA A 237 25.26 -10.11 32.55
N LYS A 238 24.24 -10.55 31.80
CA LYS A 238 23.57 -9.77 30.74
C LYS A 238 22.03 -9.85 30.83
N PRO A 239 21.40 -9.21 31.84
CA PRO A 239 19.95 -9.31 32.06
C PRO A 239 19.05 -8.85 30.90
N TYR A 240 19.55 -8.01 29.98
CA TYR A 240 18.81 -7.60 28.79
C TYR A 240 18.73 -8.71 27.73
N LEU A 241 19.78 -9.53 27.60
CA LEU A 241 19.76 -10.71 26.74
C LEU A 241 18.91 -11.80 27.35
N ASP A 242 19.02 -12.01 28.66
CA ASP A 242 18.22 -12.99 29.41
C ASP A 242 16.71 -12.77 29.21
N ARG A 243 16.22 -11.54 29.38
CA ARG A 243 14.82 -11.17 29.08
C ARG A 243 14.44 -11.41 27.62
N THR A 244 15.35 -11.15 26.68
CA THR A 244 15.10 -11.36 25.25
C THR A 244 15.02 -12.84 24.90
N ARG A 245 15.93 -13.65 25.45
CA ARG A 245 15.95 -15.11 25.33
C ARG A 245 14.65 -15.70 25.86
N ASP A 246 14.23 -15.29 27.05
CA ASP A 246 13.03 -15.82 27.69
C ASP A 246 11.76 -15.57 26.85
N LEU A 247 11.57 -14.35 26.34
CA LEU A 247 10.47 -14.05 25.43
C LEU A 247 10.53 -14.89 24.14
N PHE A 248 11.73 -15.09 23.59
CA PHE A 248 11.93 -15.88 22.39
C PHE A 248 11.65 -17.38 22.61
N LEU A 249 12.03 -17.92 23.76
CA LEU A 249 11.73 -19.30 24.16
C LEU A 249 10.22 -19.52 24.28
N ILE A 250 9.47 -18.56 24.86
CA ILE A 250 8.00 -18.61 24.83
C ILE A 250 7.50 -18.72 23.39
N GLY A 251 8.05 -17.93 22.46
CA GLY A 251 7.73 -18.05 21.04
C GLY A 251 8.05 -19.42 20.44
N CYS A 252 9.18 -20.03 20.82
CA CYS A 252 9.63 -21.34 20.34
C CYS A 252 8.74 -22.48 20.84
N HIS A 253 8.11 -22.32 22.01
CA HIS A 253 7.23 -23.33 22.62
C HIS A 253 5.74 -23.09 22.40
N THR A 254 5.32 -21.90 21.95
CA THR A 254 3.91 -21.59 21.69
C THR A 254 3.59 -21.40 20.21
N GLY A 255 4.59 -21.13 19.36
CA GLY A 255 4.38 -20.84 17.94
C GLY A 255 3.65 -19.53 17.67
N LEU A 256 3.46 -18.67 18.68
CA LEU A 256 2.84 -17.37 18.55
C LEU A 256 3.73 -16.39 17.77
N ARG A 257 3.14 -15.30 17.23
CA ARG A 257 3.94 -14.22 16.64
C ARG A 257 4.53 -13.37 17.77
N PHE A 258 5.61 -12.65 17.49
CA PHE A 258 6.26 -11.75 18.46
C PHE A 258 5.30 -10.79 19.13
N SER A 259 4.39 -10.19 18.35
CA SER A 259 3.36 -9.29 18.87
C SER A 259 2.43 -9.98 19.87
N ASP A 260 2.15 -11.27 19.66
CA ASP A 260 1.22 -12.05 20.48
C ASP A 260 1.90 -12.59 21.74
N TYR A 261 3.07 -13.25 21.63
CA TYR A 261 3.74 -13.80 22.82
C TYR A 261 4.33 -12.75 23.76
N SER A 262 4.67 -11.56 23.25
CA SER A 262 5.20 -10.47 24.09
C SER A 262 4.11 -9.72 24.87
N GLN A 263 2.84 -10.14 24.74
CA GLN A 263 1.69 -9.53 25.41
C GLN A 263 0.88 -10.55 26.22
N ILE A 264 1.43 -11.74 26.44
CA ILE A 264 0.80 -12.74 27.32
C ILE A 264 0.71 -12.14 28.72
N LYS A 265 -0.47 -12.24 29.31
CA LYS A 265 -0.78 -11.84 30.68
C LYS A 265 -1.18 -13.05 31.51
N LYS A 266 -1.20 -12.87 32.83
CA LYS A 266 -1.67 -13.88 33.78
C LYS A 266 -3.08 -14.38 33.43
N GLU A 267 -3.97 -13.48 33.04
CA GLU A 267 -5.36 -13.83 32.64
C GLU A 267 -5.45 -14.73 31.40
N ASN A 268 -4.38 -14.85 30.60
CA ASN A 268 -4.35 -15.76 29.45
C ASN A 268 -4.02 -17.20 29.84
N ILE A 269 -3.50 -17.43 31.05
CA ILE A 269 -3.12 -18.74 31.54
C ILE A 269 -4.35 -19.39 32.18
N LEU A 270 -4.76 -20.53 31.62
CA LEU A 270 -5.87 -21.32 32.13
C LEU A 270 -5.37 -22.36 33.15
N GLU A 271 -6.29 -22.84 33.98
CA GLU A 271 -6.10 -24.06 34.77
C GLU A 271 -5.75 -25.22 33.80
N GLU A 272 -4.85 -26.12 34.21
CA GLU A 272 -4.29 -27.24 33.41
C GLU A 272 -3.15 -26.92 32.41
N ASN A 273 -2.29 -25.91 32.68
CA ASN A 273 -1.12 -25.60 31.83
C ASN A 273 -1.48 -25.31 30.37
N LYS A 274 -2.54 -24.52 30.14
CA LYS A 274 -2.95 -24.05 28.82
C LYS A 274 -2.88 -22.53 28.74
N LEU A 275 -2.51 -22.01 27.59
CA LEU A 275 -2.54 -20.60 27.24
C LEU A 275 -3.67 -20.35 26.24
N LYS A 276 -4.58 -19.42 26.55
CA LYS A 276 -5.65 -18.97 25.66
C LYS A 276 -5.46 -17.50 25.31
N ILE A 277 -5.25 -17.21 24.02
CA ILE A 277 -4.98 -15.83 23.55
C ILE A 277 -5.71 -15.54 22.23
N SER A 278 -6.23 -14.33 22.10
CA SER A 278 -6.74 -13.81 20.82
C SER A 278 -5.59 -13.15 20.05
N THR A 279 -5.25 -13.71 18.89
CA THR A 279 -4.12 -13.24 18.08
C THR A 279 -4.41 -11.87 17.47
N GLN A 280 -3.41 -10.98 17.46
CA GLN A 280 -3.65 -9.60 17.00
C GLN A 280 -3.98 -9.52 15.50
N LYS A 281 -3.31 -10.34 14.69
CA LYS A 281 -3.37 -10.24 13.23
C LYS A 281 -4.66 -10.81 12.63
N THR A 282 -5.12 -11.96 13.11
CA THR A 282 -6.31 -12.63 12.56
C THR A 282 -7.52 -12.54 13.49
N LYS A 283 -7.34 -12.06 14.72
CA LYS A 283 -8.38 -11.99 15.77
C LYS A 283 -8.95 -13.37 16.16
N GLU A 284 -8.25 -14.43 15.77
CA GLU A 284 -8.60 -15.79 16.15
C GLU A 284 -8.09 -16.09 17.55
N THR A 285 -8.94 -16.75 18.34
CA THR A 285 -8.57 -17.28 19.64
C THR A 285 -7.93 -18.64 19.47
N VAL A 286 -6.71 -18.79 19.97
CA VAL A 286 -5.97 -20.06 19.99
C VAL A 286 -5.79 -20.53 21.42
N VAL A 287 -5.80 -21.85 21.61
CA VAL A 287 -5.53 -22.51 22.89
C VAL A 287 -4.31 -23.42 22.69
N ILE A 288 -3.30 -23.24 23.54
CA ILE A 288 -1.96 -23.81 23.35
C ILE A 288 -1.51 -24.46 24.66
N PRO A 289 -1.07 -25.73 24.66
CA PRO A 289 -0.46 -26.32 25.84
C PRO A 289 0.87 -25.63 26.14
N ILE A 290 1.14 -25.33 27.41
CA ILE A 290 2.42 -24.76 27.86
C ILE A 290 3.23 -25.80 28.63
N GLY A 291 4.46 -26.03 28.18
CA GLY A 291 5.40 -26.96 28.82
C GLY A 291 6.19 -26.33 29.97
N ARG A 292 7.07 -27.13 30.57
CA ARG A 292 7.90 -26.72 31.73
C ARG A 292 8.71 -25.45 31.49
N VAL A 293 9.33 -25.30 30.31
CA VAL A 293 10.14 -24.12 29.96
C VAL A 293 9.33 -22.83 29.98
N VAL A 294 8.12 -22.85 29.41
CA VAL A 294 7.25 -21.65 29.41
C VAL A 294 6.79 -21.34 30.83
N LYS A 295 6.45 -22.38 31.59
CA LYS A 295 6.00 -22.24 32.99
C LYS A 295 7.10 -21.63 33.88
N SER A 296 8.33 -22.14 33.79
CA SER A 296 9.45 -21.60 34.58
C SER A 296 9.76 -20.15 34.24
N ILE A 297 9.64 -19.77 32.95
CA ILE A 297 9.79 -18.37 32.53
C ILE A 297 8.67 -17.50 33.09
N LEU A 298 7.41 -17.95 33.04
CA LEU A 298 6.28 -17.21 33.60
C LEU A 298 6.45 -17.00 35.11
N GLU A 299 6.85 -18.04 35.85
CA GLU A 299 7.11 -17.99 37.29
C GLU A 299 8.28 -17.06 37.63
N LYS A 300 9.36 -17.09 36.85
CA LYS A 300 10.52 -16.19 37.00
C LYS A 300 10.14 -14.71 36.99
N TYR A 301 9.09 -14.33 36.25
CA TYR A 301 8.62 -12.96 36.13
C TYR A 301 7.31 -12.69 36.88
N ASP A 302 6.88 -13.58 37.78
CA ASP A 302 5.59 -13.53 38.47
C ASP A 302 4.42 -13.22 37.51
N TYR A 303 4.42 -13.89 36.35
CA TYR A 303 3.44 -13.74 35.27
C TYR A 303 3.36 -12.32 34.64
N ILE A 304 4.33 -11.45 34.92
CA ILE A 304 4.48 -10.12 34.33
C ILE A 304 5.69 -10.11 33.40
N LEU A 305 5.48 -10.57 32.16
CA LEU A 305 6.57 -10.69 31.18
C LEU A 305 7.27 -9.35 30.88
N PRO A 306 8.58 -9.37 30.56
CA PRO A 306 9.31 -8.20 30.15
C PRO A 306 8.64 -7.47 28.98
N LYS A 307 8.59 -6.13 29.05
CA LYS A 307 8.10 -5.33 27.92
C LYS A 307 8.99 -5.58 26.69
N PRO A 308 8.40 -5.90 25.53
CA PRO A 308 9.18 -6.06 24.31
C PRO A 308 9.82 -4.72 23.91
N ILE A 309 11.08 -4.79 23.49
CA ILE A 309 11.75 -3.69 22.79
C ILE A 309 11.36 -3.70 21.31
N SER A 310 11.94 -2.78 20.52
CA SER A 310 11.70 -2.76 19.07
C SER A 310 12.07 -4.12 18.44
N ASN A 311 11.29 -4.57 17.45
CA ASN A 311 11.61 -5.82 16.71
C ASN A 311 13.05 -5.84 16.17
N GLN A 312 13.60 -4.68 15.81
CA GLN A 312 14.95 -4.54 15.30
C GLN A 312 15.98 -4.85 16.39
N ASN A 313 15.84 -4.24 17.57
CA ASN A 313 16.75 -4.48 18.69
C ASN A 313 16.60 -5.92 19.22
N THR A 314 15.36 -6.44 19.30
CA THR A 314 15.14 -7.85 19.65
C THR A 314 15.89 -8.77 18.70
N ASN A 315 15.80 -8.54 17.38
CA ASN A 315 16.53 -9.36 16.41
C ASN A 315 18.04 -9.25 16.59
N GLN A 316 18.59 -8.06 16.90
CA GLN A 316 20.03 -7.90 17.17
C GLN A 316 20.47 -8.71 18.39
N TYR A 317 19.74 -8.61 19.50
CA TYR A 317 20.01 -9.38 20.72
C TYR A 317 19.87 -10.88 20.51
N LEU A 318 18.91 -11.33 19.68
CA LEU A 318 18.79 -12.76 19.34
C LEU A 318 20.00 -13.30 18.59
N LYS A 319 20.64 -12.49 17.74
CA LYS A 319 21.89 -12.87 17.07
C LYS A 319 23.03 -12.98 18.08
N GLU A 320 23.14 -12.03 19.02
CA GLU A 320 24.14 -12.09 20.09
C GLU A 320 23.94 -13.32 20.98
N ILE A 321 22.70 -13.60 21.39
CA ILE A 321 22.33 -14.80 22.16
C ILE A 321 22.70 -16.08 21.41
N GLY A 322 22.35 -16.16 20.11
CA GLY A 322 22.69 -17.32 19.29
C GLY A 322 24.20 -17.53 19.16
N LYS A 323 24.97 -16.45 19.06
CA LYS A 323 26.43 -16.50 19.04
C LYS A 323 27.00 -17.02 20.37
N LEU A 324 26.50 -16.51 21.51
CA LEU A 324 26.90 -16.97 22.84
C LEU A 324 26.52 -18.44 23.09
N ALA A 325 25.43 -18.92 22.49
CA ALA A 325 25.02 -20.32 22.53
C ALA A 325 25.73 -21.22 21.50
N ASN A 326 26.77 -20.72 20.81
CA ASN A 326 27.53 -21.45 19.80
C ASN A 326 26.67 -22.02 18.66
N LEU A 327 25.67 -21.26 18.20
CA LEU A 327 24.85 -21.60 17.02
C LEU A 327 25.56 -21.17 15.73
N ASN A 328 26.75 -21.73 15.50
CA ASN A 328 27.72 -21.25 14.49
C ASN A 328 27.79 -22.15 13.25
N SER A 329 26.81 -23.02 13.02
CA SER A 329 26.79 -23.87 11.82
C SER A 329 26.60 -23.01 10.57
N ASP A 330 27.37 -23.29 9.51
CA ASP A 330 27.22 -22.59 8.25
C ASP A 330 25.88 -22.89 7.56
N ILE A 331 25.22 -21.84 7.08
CA ILE A 331 23.96 -21.92 6.34
C ILE A 331 24.13 -21.18 5.01
N GLU A 332 23.97 -21.92 3.91
CA GLU A 332 23.86 -21.32 2.59
C GLU A 332 22.46 -20.73 2.39
N THR A 333 22.41 -19.46 1.99
CA THR A 333 21.18 -18.77 1.59
C THR A 333 21.36 -18.11 0.22
N GLY A 334 20.28 -18.06 -0.56
CA GLY A 334 20.23 -17.38 -1.84
C GLY A 334 19.28 -16.17 -1.82
N ILE A 335 19.74 -15.03 -2.30
CA ILE A 335 18.88 -13.87 -2.54
C ILE A 335 19.17 -13.30 -3.94
N THR A 336 18.11 -13.05 -4.71
CA THR A 336 18.24 -12.29 -5.96
C THR A 336 18.23 -10.78 -5.69
N LYS A 337 19.35 -10.12 -6.01
CA LYS A 337 19.53 -8.65 -5.99
C LYS A 337 20.16 -8.20 -7.30
N GLY A 338 19.69 -7.07 -7.85
CA GLY A 338 20.18 -6.58 -9.14
C GLY A 338 19.94 -7.54 -10.33
N GLY A 339 19.02 -8.50 -10.19
CA GLY A 339 18.76 -9.53 -11.21
C GLY A 339 19.71 -10.73 -11.17
N VAL A 340 20.64 -10.77 -10.21
CA VAL A 340 21.59 -11.87 -10.03
C VAL A 340 21.30 -12.59 -8.71
N ARG A 341 21.23 -13.93 -8.74
CA ARG A 341 21.11 -14.75 -7.53
C ARG A 341 22.47 -14.79 -6.83
N GLN A 342 22.56 -14.15 -5.68
CA GLN A 342 23.75 -14.15 -4.84
C GLN A 342 23.61 -15.26 -3.82
N LYS A 343 24.59 -16.16 -3.76
CA LYS A 343 24.74 -17.10 -2.66
C LYS A 343 25.51 -16.42 -1.53
N GLN A 344 25.04 -16.59 -0.32
CA GLN A 344 25.66 -16.09 0.89
C GLN A 344 25.71 -17.23 1.92
N VAL A 345 26.92 -17.53 2.39
CA VAL A 345 27.13 -18.37 3.57
C VAL A 345 27.09 -17.44 4.78
N SER A 346 26.27 -17.78 5.76
CA SER A 346 26.17 -17.08 7.04
C SER A 346 26.14 -18.09 8.17
N GLU A 347 26.70 -17.72 9.31
CA GLU A 347 26.56 -18.53 10.52
C GLU A 347 25.09 -18.51 10.96
N LYS A 348 24.58 -19.64 11.43
CA LYS A 348 23.15 -19.80 11.78
C LYS A 348 22.62 -18.72 12.73
N TYR A 349 23.41 -18.28 13.70
CA TYR A 349 22.99 -17.22 14.62
C TYR A 349 22.69 -15.89 13.90
N GLU A 350 23.36 -15.59 12.79
CA GLU A 350 23.15 -14.35 12.02
C GLU A 350 21.76 -14.29 11.36
N LEU A 351 21.14 -15.45 11.18
CA LEU A 351 19.84 -15.61 10.52
C LEU A 351 18.68 -15.70 11.53
N ILE A 352 18.96 -15.67 12.83
CA ILE A 352 17.94 -15.70 13.87
C ILE A 352 17.17 -14.37 13.87
N SER A 353 15.85 -14.50 14.01
CA SER A 353 14.91 -13.39 14.14
C SER A 353 13.75 -13.83 15.00
N THR A 354 12.91 -12.89 15.44
CA THR A 354 11.69 -13.21 16.20
C THR A 354 10.75 -14.20 15.48
N HIS A 355 10.76 -14.22 14.14
CA HIS A 355 9.99 -15.17 13.35
C HIS A 355 10.61 -16.57 13.28
N THR A 356 11.90 -16.71 13.61
CA THR A 356 12.56 -18.01 13.71
C THR A 356 11.85 -18.87 14.76
N ALA A 357 11.48 -18.30 15.91
CA ALA A 357 10.75 -19.00 16.98
C ALA A 357 9.51 -19.78 16.48
N ARG A 358 8.63 -19.09 15.74
CA ARG A 358 7.41 -19.72 15.19
C ARG A 358 7.71 -20.79 14.13
N ARG A 359 8.77 -20.61 13.34
CA ARG A 359 9.21 -21.63 12.37
C ARG A 359 9.79 -22.85 13.08
N SER A 360 10.58 -22.64 14.13
CA SER A 360 11.11 -23.71 14.99
C SER A 360 9.97 -24.52 15.59
N PHE A 361 8.98 -23.86 16.21
CA PHE A 361 7.81 -24.54 16.76
C PHE A 361 7.10 -25.40 15.71
N ALA A 362 6.74 -24.81 14.56
CA ALA A 362 5.99 -25.51 13.52
C ALA A 362 6.80 -26.67 12.89
N THR A 363 8.09 -26.44 12.62
CA THR A 363 8.96 -27.45 11.98
C THR A 363 9.24 -28.59 12.94
N ASN A 364 9.55 -28.30 14.21
CA ASN A 364 9.87 -29.34 15.20
C ASN A 364 8.64 -30.21 15.52
N LEU A 365 7.44 -29.64 15.64
CA LEU A 365 6.22 -30.44 15.81
C LEU A 365 5.88 -31.28 14.58
N TYR A 366 6.13 -30.75 13.37
CA TYR A 366 5.92 -31.49 12.14
C TYR A 366 6.89 -32.68 11.99
N LEU A 367 8.14 -32.50 12.40
CA LEU A 367 9.14 -33.57 12.49
C LEU A 367 8.77 -34.60 13.58
N ALA A 368 8.09 -34.19 14.64
CA ALA A 368 7.57 -35.05 15.70
C ALA A 368 6.18 -35.65 15.39
N ASP A 369 5.81 -35.77 14.11
CA ASP A 369 4.57 -36.41 13.64
C ASP A 369 3.25 -35.82 14.14
N VAL A 370 3.26 -34.59 14.64
CA VAL A 370 2.01 -33.90 14.98
C VAL A 370 1.27 -33.55 13.68
N PRO A 371 -0.04 -33.90 13.54
CA PRO A 371 -0.79 -33.61 12.33
C PRO A 371 -0.74 -32.12 11.96
N ALA A 372 -0.50 -31.82 10.68
CA ALA A 372 -0.37 -30.45 10.18
C ALA A 372 -1.57 -29.57 10.56
N ILE A 373 -2.79 -30.13 10.50
CA ILE A 373 -4.03 -29.45 10.91
C ILE A 373 -4.02 -29.02 12.38
N THR A 374 -3.42 -29.81 13.26
CA THR A 374 -3.28 -29.50 14.69
C THR A 374 -2.30 -28.36 14.90
N ILE A 375 -1.15 -28.40 14.21
CA ILE A 375 -0.16 -27.32 14.26
C ILE A 375 -0.75 -26.02 13.70
N MET A 376 -1.54 -26.10 12.62
CA MET A 376 -2.22 -24.94 12.03
C MET A 376 -3.23 -24.29 12.99
N LYS A 377 -4.02 -25.09 13.72
CA LYS A 377 -4.97 -24.59 14.73
C LYS A 377 -4.23 -23.85 15.85
N ILE A 378 -3.12 -24.39 16.35
CA ILE A 378 -2.32 -23.77 17.41
C ILE A 378 -1.65 -22.48 16.91
N THR A 379 -1.08 -22.54 15.72
CA THR A 379 -0.37 -21.38 15.15
C THR A 379 -1.34 -20.33 14.61
N GLY A 380 -2.62 -20.63 14.37
CA GLY A 380 -3.59 -19.69 13.78
C GLY A 380 -3.33 -19.43 12.30
N HIS A 381 -3.13 -20.51 11.52
CA HIS A 381 -3.07 -20.47 10.06
C HIS A 381 -4.39 -20.99 9.47
N LYS A 382 -5.08 -20.14 8.71
CA LYS A 382 -6.30 -20.52 7.95
C LYS A 382 -6.01 -21.30 6.66
N SER A 383 -4.81 -21.17 6.11
CA SER A 383 -4.44 -21.72 4.80
C SER A 383 -3.22 -22.61 4.94
N GLU A 384 -3.36 -23.86 4.49
CA GLU A 384 -2.27 -24.85 4.47
C GLU A 384 -1.10 -24.38 3.61
N LYS A 385 -1.38 -23.82 2.42
CA LYS A 385 -0.35 -23.22 1.55
C LYS A 385 0.49 -22.15 2.25
N VAL A 386 -0.10 -21.39 3.19
CA VAL A 386 0.64 -20.41 4.00
C VAL A 386 1.40 -21.10 5.12
N PHE A 387 0.80 -22.09 5.76
CA PHE A 387 1.43 -22.87 6.82
C PHE A 387 2.68 -23.62 6.34
N LEU A 388 2.63 -24.30 5.20
CA LEU A 388 3.76 -25.05 4.64
C LEU A 388 4.99 -24.17 4.38
N GLN A 389 4.83 -22.85 4.22
CA GLN A 389 5.98 -21.92 4.11
C GLN A 389 6.75 -21.75 5.42
N TYR A 390 6.19 -22.18 6.56
CA TYR A 390 6.86 -22.18 7.86
C TYR A 390 7.61 -23.48 8.13
N ILE A 391 7.27 -24.57 7.43
CA ILE A 391 7.92 -25.87 7.56
C ILE A 391 9.23 -25.83 6.77
N ARG A 392 10.35 -26.08 7.46
CA ARG A 392 11.71 -26.00 6.91
C ARG A 392 12.42 -27.34 6.99
N VAL A 393 11.70 -28.39 6.64
CA VAL A 393 12.21 -29.76 6.56
C VAL A 393 13.02 -29.91 5.27
N THR A 394 14.24 -30.42 5.37
CA THR A 394 15.07 -30.74 4.21
C THR A 394 14.60 -32.02 3.53
N GLN A 395 14.97 -32.24 2.28
CA GLN A 395 14.64 -33.50 1.58
C GLN A 395 15.19 -34.72 2.32
N GLU A 396 16.40 -34.61 2.87
CA GLU A 396 17.03 -35.64 3.70
C GLU A 396 16.25 -35.92 4.98
N GLN A 397 15.83 -34.88 5.71
CA GLN A 397 15.00 -35.06 6.92
C GLN A 397 13.65 -35.70 6.59
N ASN A 398 13.06 -35.36 5.44
CA ASN A 398 11.84 -35.99 4.96
C ASN A 398 12.07 -37.47 4.60
N ALA A 399 13.19 -37.81 3.97
CA ALA A 399 13.56 -39.19 3.68
C ALA A 399 13.79 -39.99 4.97
N ASN A 400 14.54 -39.43 5.93
CA ASN A 400 14.81 -40.06 7.23
C ASN A 400 13.53 -40.35 8.01
N LYS A 401 12.54 -39.46 7.90
CA LYS A 401 11.20 -39.66 8.47
C LYS A 401 10.48 -40.87 7.87
N LEU A 402 10.64 -41.09 6.57
CA LEU A 402 10.00 -42.20 5.86
C LEU A 402 10.69 -43.55 6.09
N LEU A 403 11.96 -43.58 6.53
CA LEU A 403 12.68 -44.84 6.81
C LEU A 403 11.94 -45.76 7.80
N ASN A 404 11.23 -45.17 8.77
CA ASN A 404 10.51 -45.95 9.77
C ASN A 404 9.08 -46.33 9.36
N HIS A 405 8.61 -45.85 8.20
CA HIS A 405 7.26 -46.11 7.72
C HIS A 405 7.12 -47.56 7.21
N PRO A 406 6.02 -48.28 7.51
CA PRO A 406 5.85 -49.68 7.12
C PRO A 406 5.98 -49.99 5.63
N PHE A 407 5.84 -48.99 4.76
CA PHE A 407 6.03 -49.13 3.31
C PHE A 407 7.50 -49.32 2.90
N PHE A 408 8.44 -48.78 3.66
CA PHE A 408 9.88 -48.82 3.37
C PHE A 408 10.64 -49.83 4.24
N LYS A 409 9.93 -50.51 5.15
CA LYS A 409 10.40 -51.71 5.86
C LYS A 409 9.95 -52.93 5.08
#